data_AF-H8I5A9-F1
#
_entry.id   AF-H8I5A9-F1
#
_cell.length_a   1.000
_cell.length_b   1.000
_cell.length_c   1.000
_cell.angle_alpha   90.00
_cell.angle_beta   90.00
_cell.angle_gamma   90.00
#
_symmetry.space_group_name_H-M   'P 1'
#
loop_
_entity.id
_entity.type
_entity.pdbx_description
1 polymer ?
#
loop_
_entity_poly.entity_id
_entity_poly.type
_entity_poly.pdbx_seq_one_letter_code
_entity_poly.pdbx_strand_id
1 'polypeptide(L)'
;MLRSYRYRFYPSTEVRNNIDVALNYCRFTYNKLLELYRNGKIKTVYDACNYVATLKQQYPELKTVYSKTLQRAGNHLFNNIMVLASLKNKGFKTGGLRYKNEYRFRTLEYNQSGFKITENLLELSKIGTVKLILHRPLPEGRIKSIFLSKLAYKAESAGRVLVRVDPRETSQKCYCGNIVKKDLSDRVHDCPCCGVSLDRDFNSALNILKKGLELLSGREGREPPGLPVEPAVNRDHQVSKPLA
;
A
#
# COMPACT_ATOMS: atom_id res chain seq x y z
N MET A 1 -5.88 15.53 -21.17
CA MET A 1 -6.55 14.50 -20.34
C MET A 1 -5.53 13.88 -19.37
N LEU A 2 -5.83 13.79 -18.07
CA LEU A 2 -4.95 13.08 -17.12
C LEU A 2 -5.24 11.58 -17.18
N ARG A 3 -4.21 10.75 -17.36
CA ARG A 3 -4.32 9.28 -17.38
C ARG A 3 -3.61 8.69 -16.17
N SER A 4 -4.20 7.67 -15.56
CA SER A 4 -3.61 6.94 -14.44
C SER A 4 -3.17 5.55 -14.88
N TYR A 5 -1.92 5.21 -14.57
CA TYR A 5 -1.35 3.90 -14.86
C TYR A 5 -1.01 3.20 -13.54
N ARG A 6 -1.35 1.92 -13.45
CA ARG A 6 -1.05 1.03 -12.33
C ARG A 6 -0.05 -0.02 -12.81
N TYR A 7 1.00 -0.23 -12.02
CA TYR A 7 2.02 -1.27 -12.21
C TYR A 7 2.20 -2.05 -10.91
N ARG A 8 2.63 -3.31 -11.02
CA ARG A 8 3.00 -4.13 -9.87
C ARG A 8 4.50 -4.00 -9.62
N PHE A 9 4.91 -4.13 -8.38
CA PHE A 9 6.31 -4.25 -8.00
C PHE A 9 6.43 -5.11 -6.74
N TYR A 10 7.58 -5.72 -6.55
CA TYR A 10 7.88 -6.54 -5.38
C TYR A 10 9.14 -5.98 -4.72
N PRO A 11 9.00 -5.20 -3.63
CA PRO A 11 10.14 -4.59 -2.98
C PRO A 11 10.94 -5.63 -2.19
N SER A 12 12.26 -5.40 -2.08
CA SER A 12 13.12 -6.08 -1.12
C SER A 12 12.62 -5.87 0.31
N THR A 13 13.11 -6.66 1.27
CA THR A 13 12.73 -6.54 2.68
C THR A 13 13.04 -5.14 3.22
N GLU A 14 14.21 -4.59 2.91
CA GLU A 14 14.61 -3.23 3.30
C GLU A 14 13.67 -2.17 2.73
N VAL A 15 13.45 -2.17 1.41
CA VAL A 15 12.57 -1.19 0.76
C VAL A 15 11.13 -1.30 1.28
N ARG A 16 10.67 -2.51 1.59
CA ARG A 16 9.36 -2.74 2.22
C ARG A 16 9.29 -2.09 3.60
N ASN A 17 10.31 -2.28 4.43
CA ASN A 17 10.37 -1.67 5.75
C ASN A 17 10.37 -0.14 5.64
N ASN A 18 11.13 0.43 4.70
CA ASN A 18 11.14 1.87 4.45
C ASN A 18 9.75 2.39 4.04
N ILE A 19 9.01 1.66 3.18
CA ILE A 19 7.63 2.00 2.80
C ILE A 19 6.71 1.98 4.03
N ASP A 20 6.84 0.97 4.88
CA ASP A 20 6.00 0.81 6.07
C ASP A 20 6.26 1.91 7.10
N VAL A 21 7.54 2.23 7.34
CA VAL A 21 7.98 3.37 8.15
C VAL A 21 7.41 4.68 7.60
N ALA A 22 7.54 4.92 6.29
CA ALA A 22 7.03 6.13 5.67
C ALA A 22 5.50 6.25 5.76
N LEU A 23 4.76 5.16 5.54
CA LEU A 23 3.31 5.13 5.72
C LEU A 23 2.92 5.46 7.16
N ASN A 24 3.63 4.89 8.14
CA ASN A 24 3.39 5.14 9.56
C ASN A 24 3.65 6.59 9.96
N TYR A 25 4.75 7.20 9.49
CA TYR A 25 5.04 8.60 9.79
C TYR A 25 4.12 9.58 9.05
N CYS A 26 3.68 9.26 7.82
CA CYS A 26 2.64 10.03 7.14
C CYS A 26 1.29 9.93 7.87
N ARG A 27 0.93 8.75 8.39
CA ARG A 27 -0.24 8.56 9.26
C ARG A 27 -0.14 9.35 10.55
N PHE A 28 1.01 9.29 11.22
CA PHE A 28 1.27 10.06 12.44
C PHE A 28 1.09 11.55 12.17
N THR A 29 1.71 12.05 11.10
CA THR A 29 1.61 13.44 10.65
C THR A 29 0.16 13.83 10.37
N TYR A 30 -0.59 12.99 9.63
CA TYR A 30 -2.02 13.21 9.36
C TYR A 30 -2.81 13.36 10.67
N ASN A 31 -2.62 12.45 11.63
CA ASN A 31 -3.35 12.47 12.88
C ASN A 31 -2.99 13.68 13.73
N LYS A 32 -1.71 14.07 13.79
CA LYS A 32 -1.27 15.28 14.50
C LYS A 32 -1.84 16.55 13.86
N LEU A 33 -1.87 16.63 12.53
CA LEU A 33 -2.52 17.75 11.84
C LEU A 33 -4.03 17.77 12.08
N LEU A 34 -4.70 16.61 12.12
CA LEU A 34 -6.12 16.53 12.44
C LEU A 34 -6.41 17.01 13.87
N GLU A 35 -5.56 16.66 14.83
CA GLU A 35 -5.63 17.15 16.22
C GLU A 35 -5.51 18.68 16.27
N LEU A 36 -4.51 19.25 15.59
CA LEU A 36 -4.31 20.70 15.52
C LEU A 36 -5.49 21.42 14.85
N TYR A 37 -6.05 20.84 13.79
CA TYR A 37 -7.22 21.39 13.11
C TYR A 37 -8.44 21.41 14.03
N ARG A 38 -8.69 20.31 14.76
CA ARG A 38 -9.78 20.22 15.74
C ARG A 38 -9.63 21.22 16.88
N ASN A 39 -8.40 21.49 17.29
CA ASN A 39 -8.08 22.49 18.32
C ASN A 39 -8.03 23.92 17.77
N GLY A 40 -8.37 24.15 16.50
CA GLY A 40 -8.39 25.47 15.86
C GLY A 40 -7.00 26.10 15.60
N LYS A 41 -5.91 25.36 15.84
CA LYS A 41 -4.53 25.85 15.67
C LYS A 41 -4.08 25.95 14.21
N ILE A 42 -4.68 25.15 13.32
CA ILE A 42 -4.48 25.25 11.87
C ILE A 42 -5.83 25.32 11.18
N LYS A 43 -5.93 26.11 10.11
CA LYS A 43 -7.20 26.33 9.39
C LYS A 43 -7.09 26.09 7.89
N THR A 44 -5.88 26.08 7.33
CA THR A 44 -5.65 25.93 5.90
C THR A 44 -4.66 24.81 5.58
N VAL A 45 -4.65 24.37 4.32
CA VAL A 45 -3.65 23.40 3.84
C VAL A 45 -2.23 23.98 3.91
N TYR A 46 -2.10 25.29 3.78
CA TYR A 46 -0.82 26.01 3.87
C TYR A 46 -0.27 25.93 5.29
N ASP A 47 -1.10 26.23 6.30
CA ASP A 47 -0.75 26.08 7.71
C ASP A 47 -0.27 24.66 8.01
N ALA A 48 -1.01 23.67 7.50
CA ALA A 48 -0.69 22.26 7.69
C ALA A 48 0.66 21.88 7.09
N CYS A 49 0.94 22.33 5.86
CA CYS A 49 2.20 22.06 5.18
C CYS A 49 3.38 22.75 5.88
N ASN A 50 3.19 23.97 6.37
CA ASN A 50 4.22 24.70 7.13
C ASN A 50 4.48 24.04 8.48
N TYR A 51 3.42 23.58 9.16
CA TYR A 51 3.54 22.92 10.46
C TYR A 51 4.30 21.59 10.38
N VAL A 52 4.40 20.95 9.21
CA VAL A 52 5.27 19.78 9.01
C VAL A 52 6.73 20.10 9.35
N ALA A 53 7.20 21.33 9.14
CA ALA A 53 8.54 21.73 9.53
C ALA A 53 8.72 21.71 11.06
N THR A 54 7.74 22.24 11.79
CA THR A 54 7.70 22.19 13.27
C THR A 54 7.64 20.75 13.77
N LEU A 55 6.81 19.90 13.16
CA LEU A 55 6.75 18.47 13.52
C LEU A 55 8.09 17.76 13.34
N LYS A 56 8.87 18.10 12.30
CA LYS A 56 10.22 17.52 12.10
C LYS A 56 11.25 17.99 13.12
N GLN A 57 11.04 19.16 13.73
CA GLN A 57 11.89 19.62 14.83
C GLN A 57 11.53 18.85 16.11
N GLN A 58 10.24 18.67 16.39
CA GLN A 58 9.76 17.93 17.57
C GLN A 58 10.00 16.42 17.48
N TYR A 59 9.89 15.86 16.28
CA TYR A 59 10.04 14.43 15.99
C TYR A 59 11.08 14.26 14.87
N PRO A 60 12.38 14.21 15.20
CA PRO A 60 13.46 14.10 14.21
C PRO A 60 13.33 12.89 13.29
N GLU A 61 12.72 11.81 13.78
CA GLU A 61 12.36 10.59 13.03
C GLU A 61 11.64 10.89 11.70
N LEU A 62 10.83 11.96 11.65
CA LEU A 62 10.10 12.36 10.44
C LEU A 62 11.04 12.79 9.30
N LYS A 63 12.30 13.13 9.59
CA LYS A 63 13.31 13.46 8.56
C LYS A 63 13.75 12.24 7.75
N THR A 64 13.47 11.02 8.25
CA THR A 64 13.67 9.78 7.49
C THR A 64 12.72 9.68 6.31
N VAL A 65 11.59 10.40 6.30
CA VAL A 65 10.60 10.39 5.22
C VAL A 65 10.80 11.57 4.29
N TYR A 66 10.56 11.35 3.00
CA TYR A 66 10.61 12.42 2.01
C TYR A 66 9.61 13.54 2.35
N SER A 67 10.12 14.78 2.38
CA SER A 67 9.40 15.95 2.89
C SER A 67 8.05 16.20 2.23
N LYS A 68 7.97 16.06 0.90
CA LYS A 68 6.70 16.30 0.20
C LYS A 68 5.67 15.24 0.54
N THR A 69 6.07 14.01 0.79
CA THR A 69 5.16 12.92 1.18
C THR A 69 4.48 13.19 2.52
N LEU A 70 5.19 13.80 3.48
CA LEU A 70 4.58 14.29 4.73
C LEU A 70 3.61 15.45 4.48
N GLN A 71 3.98 16.41 3.63
CA GLN A 71 3.08 17.50 3.23
C GLN A 71 1.83 16.97 2.49
N ARG A 72 1.95 15.90 1.69
CA ARG A 72 0.80 15.24 1.04
C ARG A 72 -0.18 14.69 2.07
N ALA A 73 0.27 14.21 3.22
CA ALA A 73 -0.63 13.82 4.31
C ALA A 73 -1.50 15.00 4.78
N GLY A 74 -0.91 16.20 4.92
CA GLY A 74 -1.65 17.43 5.20
C GLY A 74 -2.61 17.83 4.08
N ASN A 75 -2.19 17.70 2.81
CA ASN A 75 -3.06 17.94 1.65
C ASN A 75 -4.28 17.01 1.66
N HIS A 76 -4.08 15.72 1.94
CA HIS A 76 -5.18 14.76 2.04
C HIS A 76 -6.13 15.08 3.19
N LEU A 77 -5.63 15.57 4.33
CA LEU A 77 -6.49 16.02 5.43
C LEU A 77 -7.44 17.11 4.97
N PHE A 78 -6.92 18.18 4.38
CA PHE A 78 -7.75 19.32 3.96
C PHE A 78 -8.65 18.99 2.78
N ASN A 79 -8.20 18.19 1.81
CA ASN A 79 -9.07 17.71 0.75
C ASN A 79 -10.26 16.93 1.31
N ASN A 80 -10.04 16.08 2.31
CA ASN A 80 -11.13 15.34 2.96
C ASN A 80 -12.07 16.27 3.75
N ILE A 81 -11.54 17.31 4.42
CA ILE A 81 -12.35 18.34 5.10
C ILE A 81 -13.25 19.05 4.08
N MET A 82 -12.68 19.50 2.96
CA MET A 82 -13.41 20.20 1.90
C MET A 82 -14.50 19.33 1.28
N VAL A 83 -14.20 18.05 1.01
CA VAL A 83 -15.20 17.10 0.50
C VAL A 83 -16.34 16.91 1.50
N LEU A 84 -16.05 16.75 2.79
CA LEU A 84 -17.10 16.61 3.81
C LEU A 84 -17.96 17.87 3.93
N ALA A 85 -17.35 19.06 3.87
CA ALA A 85 -18.08 20.33 3.88
C ALA A 85 -19.01 20.44 2.65
N SER A 86 -18.51 20.09 1.46
CA SER A 86 -19.32 20.07 0.24
C SER A 86 -20.50 19.09 0.33
N LEU A 87 -20.28 17.89 0.86
CA LEU A 87 -21.33 16.89 1.07
C LEU A 87 -22.39 17.38 2.07
N LYS A 88 -21.97 18.04 3.17
CA LYS A 88 -22.89 18.63 4.14
C LYS A 88 -23.74 19.73 3.50
N ASN A 89 -23.14 20.61 2.70
CA ASN A 89 -23.85 21.66 1.97
C ASN A 89 -24.86 21.11 0.96
N LYS A 90 -24.64 19.89 0.44
CA LYS A 90 -25.59 19.17 -0.41
C LYS A 90 -26.67 18.41 0.37
N GLY A 91 -26.75 18.58 1.69
CA GLY A 91 -27.77 17.96 2.55
C GLY A 91 -27.48 16.52 2.97
N PHE A 92 -26.30 15.96 2.67
CA PHE A 92 -25.93 14.62 3.13
C PHE A 92 -25.59 14.63 4.62
N LYS A 93 -26.08 13.64 5.37
CA LYS A 93 -25.65 13.38 6.76
C LYS A 93 -24.19 12.93 6.75
N THR A 94 -23.28 13.81 7.17
CA THR A 94 -21.84 13.53 7.23
C THR A 94 -21.33 13.56 8.67
N GLY A 95 -20.50 12.59 9.04
CA GLY A 95 -19.76 12.60 10.29
C GLY A 95 -18.45 13.38 10.18
N GLY A 96 -17.78 13.61 11.32
CA GLY A 96 -16.45 14.21 11.34
C GLY A 96 -15.34 13.24 10.89
N LEU A 97 -14.22 13.81 10.44
CA LEU A 97 -13.02 13.00 10.18
C LEU A 97 -12.56 12.32 11.46
N ARG A 98 -12.14 11.06 11.34
CA ARG A 98 -11.58 10.25 12.42
C ARG A 98 -10.08 10.13 12.26
N TYR A 99 -9.39 9.90 13.39
CA TYR A 99 -7.99 9.48 13.34
C TYR A 99 -7.83 8.23 12.47
N LYS A 100 -6.73 8.18 11.74
CA LYS A 100 -6.34 7.05 10.91
C LYS A 100 -5.51 6.10 11.77
N ASN A 101 -6.02 4.89 11.95
CA ASN A 101 -5.19 3.77 12.41
C ASN A 101 -4.26 3.32 11.27
N GLU A 102 -3.30 2.45 11.58
CA GLU A 102 -2.34 1.88 10.62
C GLU A 102 -3.05 1.26 9.41
N TYR A 103 -4.27 0.82 9.64
CA TYR A 103 -5.16 0.18 8.70
C TYR A 103 -5.88 1.11 7.72
N ARG A 104 -5.97 2.41 8.00
CA ARG A 104 -6.72 3.39 7.18
C ARG A 104 -5.82 4.32 6.38
N PHE A 105 -4.50 4.25 6.56
CA PHE A 105 -3.52 5.08 5.83
C PHE A 105 -2.62 4.18 4.95
N ARG A 106 -3.02 3.97 3.69
CA ARG A 106 -2.46 2.90 2.82
C ARG A 106 -1.74 3.39 1.58
N THR A 107 -1.75 4.69 1.36
CA THR A 107 -1.25 5.29 0.13
C THR A 107 -0.14 6.27 0.47
N LEU A 108 1.02 6.04 -0.13
CA LEU A 108 2.13 6.97 -0.10
C LEU A 108 2.15 7.72 -1.43
N GLU A 109 2.14 9.05 -1.39
CA GLU A 109 2.14 9.88 -2.59
C GLU A 109 3.47 10.63 -2.75
N TYR A 110 4.02 10.56 -3.95
CA TYR A 110 5.11 11.41 -4.41
C TYR A 110 4.60 12.28 -5.55
N ASN A 111 4.82 13.60 -5.47
CA ASN A 111 4.35 14.56 -6.47
C ASN A 111 5.48 15.49 -6.91
N GLN A 112 5.52 15.78 -8.21
CA GLN A 112 6.47 16.68 -8.89
C GLN A 112 7.96 16.28 -8.83
N SER A 113 8.42 15.68 -7.74
CA SER A 113 9.82 15.35 -7.45
C SER A 113 9.92 14.23 -6.41
N GLY A 114 11.14 13.78 -6.14
CA GLY A 114 11.42 12.71 -5.16
C GLY A 114 11.20 11.31 -5.72
N PHE A 115 10.98 11.18 -7.03
CA PHE A 115 10.95 9.92 -7.74
C PHE A 115 11.61 10.07 -9.11
N LYS A 116 12.19 8.98 -9.61
CA LYS A 116 12.73 8.87 -10.97
C LYS A 116 12.36 7.51 -11.52
N ILE A 117 11.97 7.46 -12.80
CA ILE A 117 11.76 6.19 -13.50
C ILE A 117 12.79 6.10 -14.61
N THR A 118 13.52 5.00 -14.65
CA THR A 118 14.48 4.69 -15.71
C THR A 118 14.20 3.26 -16.15
N GLU A 119 13.76 3.10 -17.40
CA GLU A 119 13.26 1.82 -17.94
C GLU A 119 12.14 1.20 -17.08
N ASN A 120 12.45 0.17 -16.31
CA ASN A 120 11.52 -0.50 -15.39
C ASN A 120 11.88 -0.28 -13.92
N LEU A 121 12.86 0.56 -13.60
CA LEU A 121 13.26 0.89 -12.24
C LEU A 121 12.59 2.19 -11.79
N LEU A 122 11.92 2.14 -10.65
CA LEU A 122 11.38 3.31 -9.96
C LEU A 122 12.22 3.56 -8.71
N GLU A 123 12.94 4.68 -8.73
CA GLU A 123 13.69 5.19 -7.60
C GLU A 123 12.82 6.16 -6.80
N LEU A 124 12.80 5.99 -5.49
CA LEU A 124 12.00 6.80 -4.56
C LEU A 124 12.91 7.35 -3.47
N SER A 125 12.90 8.67 -3.32
CA SER A 125 13.68 9.35 -2.29
C SER A 125 13.30 8.84 -0.90
N LYS A 126 14.31 8.47 -0.10
CA LYS A 126 14.20 7.91 1.25
C LYS A 126 13.54 6.52 1.36
N ILE A 127 13.25 5.88 0.23
CA ILE A 127 12.67 4.54 0.20
C ILE A 127 13.62 3.54 -0.45
N GLY A 128 14.24 3.95 -1.56
CA GLY A 128 15.12 3.12 -2.38
C GLY A 128 14.51 2.82 -3.75
N THR A 129 15.09 1.84 -4.43
CA THR A 129 14.74 1.49 -5.82
C THR A 129 13.88 0.23 -5.86
N VAL A 130 12.83 0.25 -6.69
CA VAL A 130 11.97 -0.90 -6.94
C VAL A 130 11.90 -1.22 -8.43
N LYS A 131 11.91 -2.50 -8.77
CA LYS A 131 11.67 -2.97 -10.13
C LYS A 131 10.17 -3.11 -10.40
N LEU A 132 9.67 -2.35 -11.36
CA LEU A 132 8.31 -2.40 -11.86
C LEU A 132 8.12 -3.59 -12.82
N ILE A 133 6.94 -4.20 -12.75
CA ILE A 133 6.49 -5.21 -13.70
C ILE A 133 5.64 -4.52 -14.77
N LEU A 134 6.26 -4.32 -15.93
CA LEU A 134 5.66 -3.69 -17.09
C LEU A 134 4.84 -4.73 -17.87
N HIS A 135 3.53 -4.73 -17.65
CA HIS A 135 2.56 -5.46 -18.49
C HIS A 135 2.04 -4.59 -19.65
N ARG A 136 2.48 -3.33 -19.70
CA ARG A 136 2.24 -2.33 -20.74
C ARG A 136 3.43 -1.35 -20.73
N PRO A 137 3.72 -0.67 -21.84
CA PRO A 137 4.75 0.36 -21.86
C PRO A 137 4.40 1.50 -20.90
N LEU A 138 5.44 2.15 -20.36
CA LEU A 138 5.28 3.36 -19.56
C LEU A 138 4.62 4.46 -20.40
N PRO A 139 3.80 5.34 -19.79
CA PRO A 139 3.22 6.45 -20.50
C PRO A 139 4.30 7.38 -21.05
N GLU A 140 4.11 7.82 -22.29
CA GLU A 140 4.90 8.89 -22.87
C GLU A 140 4.58 10.23 -22.20
N GLY A 141 5.62 11.05 -22.02
CA GLY A 141 5.52 12.38 -21.43
C GLY A 141 5.80 12.44 -19.92
N ARG A 142 5.48 13.59 -19.33
CA ARG A 142 5.85 13.91 -17.94
C ARG A 142 4.91 13.26 -16.93
N ILE A 143 5.45 12.38 -16.09
CA ILE A 143 4.75 11.80 -14.94
C ILE A 143 4.63 12.86 -13.84
N LYS A 144 3.39 13.18 -13.43
CA LYS A 144 3.12 14.24 -12.43
C LYS A 144 3.20 13.75 -10.99
N SER A 145 2.74 12.53 -10.73
CA SER A 145 2.73 11.93 -9.41
C SER A 145 2.74 10.41 -9.46
N ILE A 146 3.17 9.81 -8.36
CA ILE A 146 3.20 8.36 -8.13
C ILE A 146 2.50 8.07 -6.81
N PHE A 147 1.68 7.02 -6.82
CA PHE A 147 0.97 6.51 -5.65
C PHE A 147 1.40 5.07 -5.39
N LEU A 148 1.97 4.82 -4.21
CA LEU A 148 2.26 3.47 -3.74
C LEU A 148 1.10 3.02 -2.86
N SER A 149 0.56 1.83 -3.12
CA SER A 149 -0.54 1.26 -2.33
C SER A 149 -0.24 -0.18 -1.92
N LYS A 150 -0.41 -0.48 -0.62
CA LYS A 150 -0.17 -1.82 -0.07
C LYS A 150 -1.47 -2.63 -0.05
N LEU A 151 -1.55 -3.69 -0.86
CA LEU A 151 -2.69 -4.62 -0.87
C LEU A 151 -2.67 -5.60 0.31
N ALA A 152 -1.48 -5.93 0.82
CA ALA A 152 -1.30 -6.97 1.84
C ALA A 152 -2.09 -6.73 3.13
N TYR A 153 -2.29 -5.46 3.47
CA TYR A 153 -3.00 -5.06 4.67
C TYR A 153 -4.50 -5.45 4.67
N LYS A 154 -5.16 -5.56 3.50
CA LYS A 154 -6.57 -6.03 3.44
C LYS A 154 -6.74 -7.49 3.83
N ALA A 155 -5.75 -8.34 3.55
CA ALA A 155 -5.79 -9.74 3.94
C ALA A 155 -5.72 -9.86 5.46
N GLU A 156 -4.76 -9.17 6.08
CA GLU A 156 -4.60 -9.09 7.53
C GLU A 156 -5.85 -8.54 8.24
N SER A 157 -6.45 -7.47 7.72
CA SER A 157 -7.71 -6.90 8.24
C SER A 157 -8.89 -7.87 8.24
N ALA A 158 -8.87 -8.88 7.36
CA ALA A 158 -9.91 -9.91 7.26
C ALA A 158 -9.58 -11.16 8.10
N GLY A 159 -8.52 -11.12 8.90
CA GLY A 159 -7.98 -12.30 9.59
C GLY A 159 -7.43 -13.35 8.61
N ARG A 160 -7.05 -12.94 7.39
CA ARG A 160 -6.60 -13.84 6.33
C ARG A 160 -5.09 -13.76 6.16
N VAL A 161 -4.49 -14.93 6.06
CA VAL A 161 -3.07 -15.07 5.74
C VAL A 161 -2.86 -14.76 4.26
N LEU A 162 -2.00 -13.78 3.96
CA LEU A 162 -1.55 -13.54 2.60
C LEU A 162 -0.32 -14.41 2.32
N VAL A 163 -0.50 -15.45 1.53
CA VAL A 163 0.60 -16.24 1.00
C VAL A 163 1.00 -15.68 -0.36
N ARG A 164 2.27 -15.31 -0.50
CA ARG A 164 2.83 -14.84 -1.77
C ARG A 164 3.36 -16.05 -2.55
N VAL A 165 2.96 -16.16 -3.80
CA VAL A 165 3.42 -17.22 -4.72
C VAL A 165 4.17 -16.59 -5.90
N ASP A 166 5.16 -17.30 -6.44
CA ASP A 166 5.81 -16.91 -7.70
C ASP A 166 4.82 -17.10 -8.87
N PRO A 167 4.46 -16.03 -9.60
CA PRO A 167 3.51 -16.11 -10.72
C PRO A 167 4.11 -16.72 -12.00
N ARG A 168 5.41 -17.04 -12.04
CA ARG A 168 6.03 -17.65 -13.22
C ARG A 168 5.29 -18.92 -13.63
N GLU A 169 5.06 -19.01 -14.93
CA GLU A 169 4.44 -20.14 -15.64
C GLU A 169 2.99 -20.47 -15.27
N THR A 170 2.33 -19.69 -14.39
CA THR A 170 0.97 -20.05 -13.91
C THR A 170 -0.09 -20.02 -15.01
N SER A 171 0.11 -19.22 -16.06
CA SER A 171 -0.78 -19.14 -17.23
C SER A 171 -0.53 -20.23 -18.28
N GLN A 172 0.67 -20.83 -18.27
CA GLN A 172 1.06 -21.84 -19.25
C GLN A 172 0.91 -23.25 -18.69
N LYS A 173 1.30 -23.46 -17.43
CA LYS A 173 1.16 -24.75 -16.74
C LYS A 173 -0.31 -25.07 -16.52
N CYS A 174 -0.74 -26.26 -16.90
CA CYS A 174 -2.06 -26.79 -16.54
C CYS A 174 -2.04 -27.25 -15.07
N TYR A 175 -3.20 -27.30 -14.44
CA TYR A 175 -3.34 -27.87 -13.09
C TYR A 175 -2.81 -29.32 -12.98
N CYS A 176 -2.89 -30.11 -14.06
CA CYS A 176 -2.32 -31.46 -14.14
C CYS A 176 -0.77 -31.48 -14.23
N GLY A 177 -0.12 -30.33 -14.41
CA GLY A 177 1.34 -30.19 -14.45
C GLY A 177 1.93 -30.02 -15.85
N ASN A 178 1.19 -30.33 -16.92
CA ASN A 178 1.66 -30.17 -18.29
C ASN A 178 1.83 -28.69 -18.69
N ILE A 179 2.85 -28.36 -19.49
CA ILE A 179 3.05 -27.00 -20.00
C ILE A 179 2.30 -26.86 -21.33
N VAL A 180 1.34 -25.95 -21.37
CA VAL A 180 0.63 -25.57 -22.59
C VAL A 180 1.09 -24.17 -22.97
N LYS A 181 2.01 -24.08 -23.94
CA LYS A 181 2.45 -22.80 -24.51
C LYS A 181 1.28 -22.14 -25.23
N LYS A 182 1.11 -20.83 -25.00
CA LYS A 182 0.01 -20.03 -25.53
C LYS A 182 0.37 -18.55 -25.42
N ASP A 183 -0.21 -17.74 -26.31
CA ASP A 183 0.01 -16.30 -26.37
C ASP A 183 -0.91 -15.52 -25.42
N LEU A 184 -0.64 -14.23 -25.25
CA LEU A 184 -1.45 -13.36 -24.38
C LEU A 184 -2.88 -13.18 -24.90
N SER A 185 -3.11 -13.32 -26.20
CA SER A 185 -4.41 -13.30 -26.85
C SER A 185 -5.24 -14.55 -26.56
N ASP A 186 -4.60 -15.69 -26.28
CA ASP A 186 -5.30 -16.94 -26.04
C ASP A 186 -5.95 -16.91 -24.65
N ARG A 187 -7.27 -16.78 -24.64
CA ARG A 187 -8.07 -16.66 -23.41
C ARG A 187 -8.55 -18.01 -22.87
N VAL A 188 -8.51 -19.05 -23.69
CA VAL A 188 -8.90 -20.41 -23.32
C VAL A 188 -7.64 -21.25 -23.04
N HIS A 189 -7.71 -22.09 -22.02
CA HIS A 189 -6.70 -23.08 -21.67
C HIS A 189 -7.22 -24.47 -22.03
N ASP A 190 -6.74 -24.99 -23.15
CA ASP A 190 -7.00 -26.36 -23.60
C ASP A 190 -5.77 -27.22 -23.34
N CYS A 191 -5.90 -28.19 -22.44
CA CYS A 191 -4.77 -29.07 -22.10
C CYS A 191 -4.86 -30.40 -22.85
N PRO A 192 -3.88 -30.74 -23.71
CA PRO A 192 -3.87 -32.01 -24.44
C PRO A 192 -3.57 -33.20 -23.53
N CYS A 193 -3.01 -32.97 -22.33
CA CYS A 193 -2.63 -34.03 -21.40
C CYS A 193 -3.81 -34.53 -20.57
N CYS A 194 -4.68 -33.63 -20.09
CA CYS A 194 -5.80 -34.00 -19.22
C CYS A 194 -7.19 -33.62 -19.79
N GLY A 195 -7.25 -33.10 -21.01
CA GLY A 195 -8.48 -32.76 -21.72
C GLY A 195 -9.26 -31.57 -21.16
N VAL A 196 -8.73 -30.85 -20.17
CA VAL A 196 -9.45 -29.71 -19.56
C VAL A 196 -9.49 -28.53 -20.52
N SER A 197 -10.66 -27.90 -20.64
CA SER A 197 -10.90 -26.67 -21.38
C SER A 197 -11.57 -25.65 -20.45
N LEU A 198 -10.87 -24.56 -20.12
CA LEU A 198 -11.39 -23.52 -19.21
C LEU A 198 -10.70 -22.17 -19.43
N ASP A 199 -11.21 -21.08 -18.84
CA ASP A 199 -10.58 -19.76 -18.97
C ASP A 199 -9.13 -19.77 -18.44
N ARG A 200 -8.19 -19.20 -19.20
CA ARG A 200 -6.76 -19.18 -18.88
C ARG A 200 -6.46 -18.51 -17.54
N ASP A 201 -7.17 -17.44 -17.20
CA ASP A 201 -6.95 -16.73 -15.95
C ASP A 201 -7.54 -17.56 -14.78
N PHE A 202 -8.61 -18.33 -15.01
CA PHE A 202 -9.11 -19.33 -14.05
C PHE A 202 -8.11 -20.47 -13.81
N ASN A 203 -7.51 -21.05 -14.86
CA ASN A 203 -6.41 -22.02 -14.71
C ASN A 203 -5.25 -21.42 -13.89
N SER A 204 -4.90 -20.17 -14.19
CA SER A 204 -3.85 -19.45 -13.48
C SER A 204 -4.17 -19.29 -11.99
N ALA A 205 -5.43 -19.00 -11.65
CA ALA A 205 -5.89 -18.88 -10.27
C ALA A 205 -5.79 -20.22 -9.52
N LEU A 206 -6.14 -21.35 -10.15
CA LEU A 206 -5.98 -22.69 -9.58
C LEU A 206 -4.51 -23.02 -9.29
N ASN A 207 -3.60 -22.69 -10.21
CA ASN A 207 -2.17 -22.88 -10.00
C ASN A 207 -1.63 -22.00 -8.87
N ILE A 208 -2.08 -20.75 -8.78
CA ILE A 208 -1.73 -19.82 -7.70
C ILE A 208 -2.22 -20.37 -6.35
N LEU A 209 -3.44 -20.89 -6.30
CA LEU A 209 -4.00 -21.53 -5.10
C LEU A 209 -3.16 -22.73 -4.68
N LYS A 210 -2.86 -23.63 -5.63
CA LYS A 210 -2.05 -24.83 -5.37
C LYS A 210 -0.66 -24.47 -4.81
N LYS A 211 0.08 -23.58 -5.47
CA LYS A 211 1.37 -23.08 -4.97
C LYS A 211 1.25 -22.43 -3.58
N GLY A 212 0.15 -21.72 -3.34
CA GLY A 212 -0.13 -21.06 -2.06
C GLY A 212 -0.34 -22.07 -0.93
N LEU A 213 -1.09 -23.14 -1.20
CA LEU A 213 -1.31 -24.24 -0.26
C LEU A 213 -0.03 -25.02 0.00
N GLU A 214 0.76 -25.34 -1.04
CA GLU A 214 2.06 -26.03 -0.88
C GLU A 214 3.01 -25.27 0.06
N LEU A 215 3.06 -23.93 -0.05
CA LEU A 215 3.84 -23.07 0.84
C LEU A 215 3.31 -23.00 2.28
N LEU A 216 2.03 -23.32 2.50
CA LEU A 216 1.45 -23.43 3.84
C LEU A 216 1.69 -24.80 4.43
N SER A 217 1.55 -25.86 3.64
CA SER A 217 1.75 -27.26 4.05
C SER A 217 3.21 -27.59 4.35
N GLY A 218 4.17 -26.98 3.64
CA GLY A 218 5.61 -27.16 3.89
C GLY A 218 6.16 -26.46 5.15
N ARG A 219 5.29 -25.95 6.03
CA ARG A 219 5.65 -25.27 7.30
C ARG A 219 5.52 -26.14 8.54
N GLU A 220 5.13 -27.41 8.43
CA GLU A 220 5.24 -28.34 9.56
C GLU A 220 6.74 -28.52 9.89
N GLY A 221 7.21 -27.86 10.95
CA GLY A 221 8.58 -27.96 11.44
C GLY A 221 9.56 -26.85 11.02
N ARG A 222 9.11 -25.78 10.35
CA ARG A 222 9.91 -24.55 10.21
C ARG A 222 9.11 -23.39 10.73
N GLU A 223 9.65 -22.68 11.73
CA GLU A 223 9.12 -21.37 12.10
C GLU A 223 8.96 -20.55 10.81
N PRO A 224 7.79 -19.92 10.59
CA PRO A 224 7.64 -18.98 9.47
C PRO A 224 8.80 -17.98 9.54
N PRO A 225 9.41 -17.53 8.43
CA PRO A 225 10.42 -16.49 8.49
C PRO A 225 9.83 -15.33 9.27
N GLY A 226 10.32 -15.18 10.50
CA GLY A 226 9.71 -14.36 11.52
C GLY A 226 9.61 -12.94 10.99
N LEU A 227 8.38 -12.44 10.86
CA LEU A 227 8.20 -11.07 11.34
C LEU A 227 8.54 -11.15 12.82
N PRO A 228 9.42 -10.28 13.36
CA PRO A 228 9.61 -10.19 14.80
C PRO A 228 8.24 -9.83 15.39
N VAL A 229 7.56 -10.84 15.90
CA VAL A 229 6.42 -10.70 16.79
C VAL A 229 7.05 -10.46 18.15
N GLU A 230 7.16 -9.20 18.54
CA GLU A 230 7.29 -8.92 19.97
C GLU A 230 6.08 -9.54 20.68
N PRO A 231 6.28 -10.19 21.84
CA PRO A 231 5.19 -10.77 22.59
C PRO A 231 4.17 -9.67 22.88
N ALA A 232 2.89 -10.02 22.77
CA ALA A 232 1.79 -9.14 23.10
C ALA A 232 2.03 -8.57 24.50
N VAL A 233 2.44 -7.29 24.57
CA VAL A 233 2.49 -6.57 25.83
C VAL A 233 1.06 -6.59 26.37
N ASN A 234 0.89 -7.28 27.48
CA ASN A 234 -0.37 -7.39 28.18
C ASN A 234 -0.82 -5.96 28.54
N ARG A 235 -1.80 -5.42 27.81
CA ARG A 235 -2.37 -4.10 28.09
C ARG A 235 -3.54 -4.27 29.03
N ASP A 236 -3.24 -4.68 30.26
CA ASP A 236 -4.05 -4.30 31.41
C ASP A 236 -3.87 -2.79 31.62
N HIS A 237 -4.60 -1.99 30.85
CA HIS A 237 -4.79 -0.58 31.18
C HIS A 237 -5.79 -0.50 32.32
N GLN A 238 -5.27 -0.54 33.55
CA GLN A 238 -5.93 0.09 34.68
C GLN A 238 -6.16 1.57 34.33
N VAL A 239 -7.43 1.94 34.23
CA VAL A 239 -7.87 3.32 34.12
C VAL A 239 -7.62 3.99 35.46
N SER A 240 -6.48 4.65 35.63
CA SER A 240 -6.29 5.59 36.72
C SER A 240 -7.12 6.85 36.45
N LYS A 241 -8.10 7.08 37.35
CA LYS A 241 -9.02 8.22 37.39
C LYS A 241 -8.30 9.58 37.26
N PRO A 242 -8.97 10.61 36.72
CA PRO A 242 -8.48 11.98 36.76
C PRO A 242 -8.52 12.51 38.19
N LEU A 243 -7.43 13.14 38.63
CA LEU A 243 -7.43 13.99 39.82
C LEU A 243 -8.06 15.35 39.46
N ALA A 244 -8.82 15.85 40.43
CA ALA A 244 -9.61 17.08 40.41
C ALA A 244 -8.76 18.34 40.27
#